data_AF-A0A954ZHC1-F1
#
_entry.id   AF-A0A954ZHC1-F1
#
_cell.length_a   1.000
_cell.length_b   1.000
_cell.length_c   1.000
_cell.angle_alpha   90.00
_cell.angle_beta   90.00
_cell.angle_gamma   90.00
#
_symmetry.space_group_name_H-M   'P 1'
#
loop_
_entity.id
_entity.type
_entity.pdbx_description
1 polymer ?
#
loop_
_entity_poly.entity_id
_entity_poly.type
_entity_poly.pdbx_seq_one_letter_code
_entity_poly.pdbx_strand_id
1 'polypeptide(L)'
;MSFQRFAQLSDEQFATIHAACEAFEEALEISQRSSIELVLRSAPLDIQSDLFSELLSIECEWRSRRGERPTEGIRVLATPYESHPDTPPVRTTS
;
A
#
# COMPACT_ATOMS: atom_id res chain seq x y z
N MET A 1 6.75 16.89 10.54
CA MET A 1 6.36 17.08 9.14
C MET A 1 7.53 17.69 8.38
N SER A 2 8.01 16.97 7.37
CA SER A 2 9.27 17.26 6.65
C SER A 2 9.03 18.26 5.53
N PHE A 3 8.94 19.55 5.88
CA PHE A 3 8.78 20.67 4.94
C PHE A 3 9.81 20.70 3.80
N GLN A 4 10.96 20.02 3.96
CA GLN A 4 12.00 19.96 2.92
C GLN A 4 11.68 19.04 1.74
N ARG A 5 10.75 18.08 1.90
CA ARG A 5 10.46 17.08 0.84
C ARG A 5 9.65 17.67 -0.31
N PHE A 6 8.68 18.53 0.01
CA PHE A 6 7.80 19.19 -0.97
C PHE A 6 8.47 20.36 -1.70
N ALA A 7 9.63 20.84 -1.22
CA ALA A 7 10.32 21.98 -1.81
C ALA A 7 10.87 21.72 -3.23
N GLN A 8 10.94 20.45 -3.64
CA GLN A 8 11.39 20.04 -4.98
C GLN A 8 10.25 19.71 -5.94
N LEU A 9 9.01 19.73 -5.47
CA LEU A 9 7.85 19.43 -6.29
C LEU A 9 7.41 20.67 -7.07
N SER A 10 6.94 20.46 -8.29
CA SER A 10 6.19 21.47 -9.01
C SER A 10 4.81 21.68 -8.37
N ASP A 11 4.19 22.83 -8.64
CA ASP A 11 2.82 23.12 -8.20
C ASP A 11 1.82 22.06 -8.68
N GLU A 12 2.03 21.51 -9.89
CA GLU A 12 1.19 20.44 -10.46
C GLU A 12 1.37 19.11 -9.71
N GLN A 13 2.60 18.75 -9.37
CA GLN A 13 2.88 17.57 -8.57
C GLN A 13 2.29 17.70 -7.17
N PHE A 14 2.43 18.88 -6.55
CA PHE A 14 1.83 19.18 -5.26
C PHE A 14 0.30 19.07 -5.29
N ALA A 15 -0.34 19.67 -6.30
CA ALA A 15 -1.79 19.57 -6.49
C ALA A 15 -2.25 18.12 -6.68
N THR A 16 -1.46 17.31 -7.42
CA THR A 16 -1.75 15.90 -7.63
C THR A 16 -1.69 15.10 -6.32
N ILE A 17 -0.63 15.30 -5.52
CA ILE A 17 -0.50 14.65 -4.20
C ILE A 17 -1.66 15.05 -3.29
N HIS A 18 -1.97 16.36 -3.23
CA HIS A 18 -3.04 16.88 -2.39
C HIS A 18 -4.40 16.26 -2.74
N ALA A 19 -4.77 16.27 -4.03
CA ALA A 19 -6.03 15.68 -4.49
C ALA A 19 -6.11 14.17 -4.21
N ALA A 20 -5.01 13.44 -4.37
CA ALA A 20 -4.96 12.01 -4.07
C ALA A 20 -5.12 11.74 -2.56
N CYS A 21 -4.56 12.59 -1.71
CA CYS A 21 -4.70 12.49 -0.26
C CYS A 21 -6.14 12.79 0.19
N GLU A 22 -6.77 13.86 -0.33
CA GLU A 22 -8.17 14.20 -0.01
C GLU A 22 -9.12 13.06 -0.41
N ALA A 23 -8.96 12.52 -1.62
CA ALA A 23 -9.79 11.40 -2.09
C ALA A 23 -9.58 10.13 -1.24
N PHE A 24 -8.36 9.89 -0.76
CA PHE A 24 -8.07 8.75 0.10
C PHE A 24 -8.67 8.91 1.50
N GLU A 25 -8.58 10.11 2.09
CA GLU A 25 -9.24 10.44 3.37
C GLU A 25 -10.75 10.25 3.29
N GLU A 26 -11.39 10.79 2.25
CA GLU A 26 -12.83 10.63 2.03
C GLU A 26 -13.23 9.14 1.93
N ALA A 27 -12.47 8.35 1.16
CA ALA A 27 -12.70 6.91 1.02
C ALA A 27 -12.63 6.16 2.37
N LEU A 28 -11.67 6.51 3.22
CA LEU A 28 -11.54 5.95 4.57
C LEU A 28 -12.74 6.29 5.45
N GLU A 29 -13.29 7.52 5.35
CA GLU A 29 -14.45 7.95 6.13
C GLU A 29 -15.73 7.19 5.74
N ILE A 30 -15.95 6.95 4.44
CA ILE A 30 -17.11 6.20 3.94
C ILE A 30 -16.92 4.67 4.02
N SER A 31 -15.86 4.19 4.70
CA SER A 31 -15.50 2.77 4.83
C SER A 31 -15.27 2.05 3.49
N GLN A 32 -14.99 2.80 2.42
CA GLN A 32 -14.59 2.25 1.14
C GLN A 32 -13.08 2.06 1.19
N ARG A 33 -12.62 0.81 1.42
CA ARG A 33 -11.18 0.50 1.51
C ARG A 33 -10.50 0.67 0.14
N SER A 34 -10.19 1.90 -0.23
CA SER A 34 -9.15 2.20 -1.21
C SER A 34 -7.82 1.77 -0.60
N SER A 35 -7.08 0.88 -1.26
CA SER A 35 -5.76 0.47 -0.77
C SER A 35 -4.72 1.48 -1.24
N ILE A 36 -3.68 1.71 -0.42
CA ILE A 36 -2.57 2.60 -0.78
C ILE A 36 -1.95 2.18 -2.12
N GLU A 37 -1.82 0.87 -2.38
CA GLU A 37 -1.25 0.36 -3.62
C GLU A 37 -2.07 0.74 -4.86
N LEU A 38 -3.40 0.86 -4.72
CA LEU A 38 -4.27 1.25 -5.81
C LEU A 38 -4.09 2.73 -6.16
N VAL A 39 -4.01 3.59 -5.14
CA VAL A 39 -3.76 5.03 -5.30
C VAL A 39 -2.38 5.27 -5.92
N LEU A 40 -1.36 4.55 -5.46
CA LEU A 40 0.00 4.65 -6.02
C LEU A 40 0.07 4.22 -7.48
N ARG A 41 -0.66 3.17 -7.88
CA ARG A 41 -0.64 2.68 -9.26
C ARG A 41 -1.23 3.69 -10.25
N SER A 42 -2.15 4.53 -9.81
CA SER A 42 -2.70 5.62 -10.63
C SER A 42 -1.84 6.88 -10.65
N ALA A 43 -0.84 6.99 -9.78
CA ALA A 43 -0.01 8.18 -9.66
C ALA A 43 1.26 8.11 -10.53
N PRO A 44 1.72 9.25 -11.08
CA PRO A 44 3.02 9.37 -11.74
C PRO A 44 4.18 8.88 -10.85
N LEU A 45 5.14 8.15 -11.44
CA LEU A 45 6.25 7.50 -10.72
C LEU A 45 7.15 8.48 -9.94
N ASP A 46 7.30 9.69 -10.45
CA ASP A 46 8.11 10.76 -9.90
C ASP A 46 7.56 11.31 -8.57
N ILE A 47 6.26 11.13 -8.29
CA ILE A 47 5.63 11.57 -7.03
C ILE A 47 5.29 10.41 -6.09
N GLN A 48 5.42 9.15 -6.52
CA GLN A 48 4.94 7.99 -5.75
C GLN A 48 5.58 7.87 -4.36
N SER A 49 6.87 8.22 -4.21
CA SER A 49 7.53 8.13 -2.90
C SER A 49 6.96 9.14 -1.90
N ASP A 50 6.69 10.36 -2.35
CA ASP A 50 6.14 11.41 -1.48
C ASP A 50 4.67 11.14 -1.20
N LEU A 51 3.90 10.74 -2.22
CA LEU A 51 2.53 10.30 -2.09
C LEU A 51 2.39 9.12 -1.11
N PHE A 52 3.26 8.10 -1.20
CA PHE A 52 3.24 6.96 -0.29
C PHE A 52 3.43 7.40 1.17
N SER A 53 4.35 8.31 1.42
CA SER A 53 4.63 8.83 2.76
C SER A 53 3.40 9.52 3.37
N GLU A 54 2.68 10.31 2.57
CA GLU A 54 1.47 11.00 3.02
C GLU A 54 0.32 10.02 3.23
N LEU A 55 0.04 9.15 2.26
CA LEU A 55 -1.02 8.13 2.37
C LEU A 55 -0.83 7.23 3.61
N LEU A 56 0.42 6.81 3.88
CA LEU A 56 0.73 6.02 5.07
C LEU A 56 0.49 6.81 6.36
N SER A 57 0.83 8.10 6.38
CA SER A 57 0.60 8.97 7.53
C SER A 57 -0.90 9.12 7.82
N ILE A 58 -1.70 9.34 6.77
CA ILE A 58 -3.16 9.41 6.84
C ILE A 58 -3.74 8.11 7.37
N GLU A 59 -3.34 6.96 6.82
CA GLU A 59 -3.85 5.66 7.27
C GLU A 59 -3.49 5.39 8.74
N CYS A 60 -2.26 5.70 9.14
CA CYS A 60 -1.81 5.58 10.53
C CYS A 60 -2.64 6.46 11.47
N GLU A 61 -2.90 7.72 11.10
CA GLU A 61 -3.71 8.64 11.90
C GLU A 61 -5.16 8.16 12.00
N TRP A 62 -5.77 7.78 10.88
CA TRP A 62 -7.14 7.26 10.84
C TRP A 62 -7.31 6.02 11.71
N ARG A 63 -6.40 5.04 11.62
CA ARG A 63 -6.41 3.83 12.46
C ARG A 63 -6.22 4.16 13.94
N SER A 64 -5.29 5.08 14.25
CA SER A 64 -5.00 5.51 15.62
C SER A 64 -6.22 6.13 16.29
N ARG A 65 -6.98 6.98 15.59
CA ARG A 65 -8.23 7.59 16.09
C ARG A 65 -9.30 6.54 16.41
N ARG A 66 -9.30 5.39 15.73
CA ARG A 66 -10.26 4.31 15.90
C ARG A 66 -9.81 3.24 16.91
N GLY A 67 -8.63 3.40 17.52
CA GLY A 67 -8.02 2.39 18.39
C GLY A 67 -7.63 1.11 17.64
N GLU A 68 -7.61 1.15 16.30
CA GLU A 68 -7.20 0.02 15.47
C GLU A 68 -5.66 -0.04 15.48
N ARG A 69 -5.10 -1.15 15.96
CA ARG A 69 -3.67 -1.38 15.85
C ARG A 69 -3.31 -1.64 14.38
N PRO A 70 -2.07 -1.33 13.95
CA PRO A 70 -1.55 -1.83 12.69
C PRO A 70 -1.82 -3.33 12.63
N THR A 71 -2.62 -3.76 11.65
CA THR A 71 -2.80 -5.18 11.41
C THR A 71 -1.43 -5.64 10.90
N GLU A 72 -0.68 -6.40 11.70
CA GLU A 72 0.51 -7.09 11.20
C GLU A 72 0.06 -7.76 9.91
N GLY A 73 0.63 -7.31 8.78
CA GLY A 73 0.18 -7.69 7.46
C GLY A 73 -0.06 -9.18 7.47
N ILE A 74 -1.29 -9.60 7.14
CA ILE A 74 -1.70 -11.00 7.19
C ILE A 74 -0.58 -11.77 6.55
N ARG A 75 0.25 -12.43 7.38
CA ARG A 75 1.10 -13.49 6.89
C ARG A 75 0.07 -14.45 6.39
N VAL A 76 -0.14 -14.47 5.08
CA VAL A 76 -0.61 -15.65 4.41
C VAL A 76 0.43 -16.67 4.85
N LEU A 77 0.09 -17.40 5.91
CA LEU A 77 0.79 -18.62 6.26
C LEU A 77 0.76 -19.35 4.95
N ALA A 78 1.92 -19.41 4.29
CA ALA A 78 2.09 -20.21 3.11
C ALA A 78 1.48 -21.55 3.51
N THR A 79 0.32 -21.85 2.95
CA THR A 79 -0.23 -23.18 3.08
C THR A 79 0.92 -24.06 2.60
N PRO A 80 1.39 -25.03 3.40
CA PRO A 80 2.40 -25.93 2.92
C PRO A 80 1.78 -26.50 1.64
N TYR A 81 2.47 -26.27 0.53
CA TYR A 81 2.08 -26.77 -0.78
C TYR A 81 1.81 -28.26 -0.58
N GLU A 82 0.52 -28.62 -0.46
CA GLU A 82 0.12 -30.00 -0.27
C GLU A 82 0.71 -30.73 -1.46
N SER A 83 1.59 -31.68 -1.16
CA SER A 83 2.27 -32.47 -2.15
C SER A 83 1.20 -33.14 -3.00
N HIS A 84 0.98 -32.61 -4.20
CA HIS A 84 0.17 -33.27 -5.20
C HIS A 84 0.75 -34.68 -5.41
N PRO A 85 -0.05 -35.76 -5.28
CA PRO A 85 0.44 -37.14 -5.34
C PRO A 85 0.76 -37.62 -6.77
N ASP A 86 1.11 -36.72 -7.70
CA ASP A 86 1.23 -37.03 -9.13
C ASP A 86 2.61 -36.73 -9.74
N THR A 87 3.67 -36.84 -8.94
CA THR A 87 5.03 -36.88 -9.49
C THR A 87 5.50 -38.34 -9.56
N PRO A 88 5.61 -38.95 -10.76
CA PRO A 88 6.14 -40.31 -10.87
C PRO A 88 7.63 -40.33 -10.50
N PRO A 89 8.12 -41.40 -9.84
CA PRO A 89 9.51 -41.47 -9.43
C PRO A 89 10.44 -41.58 -10.64
N VAL A 90 11.45 -40.72 -10.69
CA VAL A 90 12.55 -40.78 -11.66
C VAL A 90 13.33 -42.07 -11.41
N ARG A 91 13.21 -43.04 -12.34
CA ARG A 91 14.05 -44.24 -12.39
C ARG A 91 15.50 -43.79 -12.64
N THR A 92 16.34 -43.92 -11.62
CA THR A 92 17.80 -43.84 -11.78
C THR A 92 18.27 -45.18 -12.35
N THR A 93 18.74 -45.17 -13.59
CA THR A 93 19.43 -46.32 -14.20
C THR A 93 20.84 -46.41 -13.61
N SER A 94 21.18 -47.56 -13.04
CA SER A 94 22.58 -47.98 -12.79
C SER A 94 23.17 -48.64 -14.04
#